data_AF-I8TRK6-F1
#
_entry.id   AF-I8TRK6-F1
#
_cell.length_a   1.000
_cell.length_b   1.000
_cell.length_c   1.000
_cell.angle_alpha   90.00
_cell.angle_beta   90.00
_cell.angle_gamma   90.00
#
_symmetry.space_group_name_H-M   'P 1'
#
loop_
_entity.id
_entity.type
_entity.pdbx_description
1 polymer ?
#
loop_
_entity_poly.entity_id
_entity_poly.type
_entity_poly.pdbx_seq_one_letter_code
_entity_poly.pdbx_strand_id
1 'polypeptide(L)'
;MISELMPQGYDNMFFALFGITNRASSIIGPNVIQAIINDTQNNWMGFPFLFSICTAAMIMISFVDVEKGREDGRKFVQKKKMLRGLGYRNQWSIQSVLYQHPY
;
A
#
# COMPACT_ATOMS: atom_id res chain seq x y z
N MET A 1 12.25 -8.22 3.79
CA MET A 1 11.20 -8.18 4.86
C MET A 1 10.24 -7.02 4.54
N ILE A 2 8.92 -7.06 4.85
CA ILE A 2 7.95 -5.99 4.45
C ILE A 2 8.40 -4.58 4.90
N SER A 3 9.16 -4.51 5.99
CA SER A 3 9.81 -3.30 6.52
C SER A 3 10.81 -2.64 5.55
N GLU A 4 11.31 -3.33 4.51
CA GLU A 4 12.20 -2.75 3.51
C GLU A 4 11.45 -1.98 2.41
N LEU A 5 10.16 -2.28 2.22
CA LEU A 5 9.28 -1.60 1.28
C LEU A 5 8.51 -0.45 1.94
N MET A 6 8.49 -0.36 3.26
CA MET A 6 7.82 0.72 3.99
C MET A 6 8.70 1.97 4.05
N PRO A 7 8.31 3.09 3.41
CA PRO A 7 9.03 4.35 3.50
C PRO A 7 8.93 4.93 4.91
N GLN A 8 10.08 5.29 5.48
CA GLN A 8 10.19 5.84 6.84
C GLN A 8 9.21 7.01 7.05
N GLY A 9 8.34 6.88 8.07
CA GLY A 9 7.34 7.88 8.44
C GLY A 9 5.95 7.66 7.83
N TYR A 10 5.74 6.59 7.06
CA TYR A 10 4.42 6.20 6.51
C TYR A 10 3.92 4.85 7.05
N ASP A 11 4.54 4.34 8.12
CA ASP A 11 4.29 3.00 8.64
C ASP A 11 2.81 2.76 8.94
N ASN A 12 2.15 3.76 9.55
CA ASN A 12 0.72 3.72 9.87
C ASN A 12 -0.19 3.52 8.65
N MET A 13 0.17 4.06 7.48
CA MET A 13 -0.63 3.94 6.26
C MET A 13 -0.51 2.53 5.65
N PHE A 14 0.70 1.96 5.68
CA PHE A 14 0.91 0.58 5.21
C PHE A 14 0.30 -0.45 6.16
N PHE A 15 0.33 -0.21 7.48
CA PHE A 15 -0.41 -1.03 8.45
C PHE A 15 -1.92 -0.95 8.25
N ALA A 16 -2.47 0.24 8.00
CA ALA A 16 -3.89 0.40 7.69
C ALA A 16 -4.28 -0.34 6.40
N LEU A 17 -3.46 -0.23 5.34
CA LEU A 17 -3.69 -0.94 4.08
C LEU A 17 -3.66 -2.47 4.26
N PHE A 18 -2.67 -2.98 5.00
CA PHE A 18 -2.59 -4.40 5.33
C PHE A 18 -3.81 -4.87 6.13
N GLY A 19 -4.25 -4.08 7.11
CA GLY A 19 -5.44 -4.37 7.92
C GLY A 19 -6.73 -4.41 7.10
N ILE A 20 -6.93 -3.43 6.20
CA ILE A 20 -8.09 -3.41 5.30
C ILE A 20 -8.07 -4.61 4.35
N THR A 21 -6.90 -4.94 3.79
CA THR A 21 -6.74 -6.09 2.88
C THR A 21 -7.07 -7.40 3.60
N ASN A 22 -6.59 -7.58 4.83
CA ASN A 22 -6.89 -8.76 5.63
C ASN A 22 -8.40 -8.90 5.91
N ARG A 23 -9.07 -7.79 6.24
CA ARG A 23 -10.52 -7.77 6.44
C ARG A 23 -11.30 -8.08 5.15
N ALA A 24 -10.87 -7.50 4.03
CA ALA A 24 -11.50 -7.75 2.73
C ALA A 24 -11.36 -9.23 2.32
N SER A 25 -10.17 -9.81 2.52
CA SER A 25 -9.91 -11.22 2.20
C SER A 25 -10.78 -12.17 3.05
N SER A 26 -10.99 -11.84 4.32
CA SER A 26 -11.85 -12.60 5.24
C SER A 26 -13.34 -12.57 4.85
N ILE A 27 -13.79 -11.55 4.13
CA ILE A 27 -15.17 -11.45 3.63
C ILE A 27 -15.33 -12.18 2.29
N ILE A 28 -14.37 -12.00 1.39
CA ILE A 28 -14.45 -12.53 0.01
C ILE A 28 -14.19 -14.04 -0.02
N GLY A 29 -13.20 -14.53 0.73
CA GLY A 29 -12.80 -15.94 0.70
C GLY A 29 -13.94 -16.92 1.00
N PRO A 30 -14.62 -16.80 2.17
CA PRO A 30 -15.73 -17.69 2.52
C PRO A 30 -16.93 -17.54 1.57
N ASN A 31 -17.21 -16.32 1.09
CA ASN A 31 -18.34 -16.07 0.20
C ASN A 31 -18.14 -16.79 -1.15
N VAL A 32 -16.94 -16.68 -1.73
CA VAL A 32 -16.60 -17.35 -2.99
C VAL A 32 -16.56 -18.87 -2.81
N ILE A 33 -15.95 -19.38 -1.74
CA ILE A 33 -15.93 -20.82 -1.45
C ILE A 33 -17.35 -21.37 -1.27
N GLN A 34 -18.21 -20.65 -0.54
CA GLN A 34 -19.59 -21.05 -0.31
C GLN A 34 -20.41 -21.07 -1.60
N ALA A 35 -20.21 -20.11 -2.50
CA ALA A 35 -20.85 -20.10 -3.82
C ALA A 35 -20.44 -21.32 -4.67
N ILE A 36 -19.15 -21.67 -4.67
CA ILE A 36 -18.64 -22.85 -5.39
C ILE A 36 -19.22 -24.15 -4.83
N ILE A 37 -19.27 -24.29 -3.50
CA ILE A 37 -19.85 -25.47 -2.84
C ILE A 37 -21.34 -25.58 -3.14
N ASN A 38 -22.08 -24.47 -3.12
CA ASN A 38 -23.51 -24.46 -3.38
C ASN A 38 -23.83 -24.89 -4.82
N ASP A 39 -23.04 -24.47 -5.80
CA ASP A 39 -23.21 -24.81 -7.22
C ASP A 39 -22.78 -26.27 -7.52
N THR A 40 -21.69 -26.73 -6.88
CA THR A 40 -21.15 -28.07 -7.14
C THR A 40 -21.82 -29.17 -6.31
N GLN A 41 -22.46 -28.83 -5.17
CA GLN A 41 -22.94 -29.76 -4.14
C GLN A 41 -21.85 -30.73 -3.61
N ASN A 42 -20.57 -30.40 -3.80
CA ASN A 42 -19.44 -31.21 -3.38
C ASN A 42 -18.40 -30.36 -2.64
N ASN A 43 -18.21 -30.66 -1.35
CA ASN A 43 -17.30 -29.95 -0.47
C ASN A 43 -15.82 -30.04 -0.89
N TRP A 44 -15.45 -31.03 -1.70
CA TRP A 44 -14.08 -31.21 -2.18
C TRP A 44 -13.62 -30.15 -3.18
N MET A 45 -14.56 -29.43 -3.82
CA MET A 45 -14.20 -28.37 -4.77
C MET A 45 -13.73 -27.06 -4.12
N GLY A 46 -13.81 -26.94 -2.80
CA GLY A 46 -13.11 -25.86 -2.08
C GLY A 46 -11.58 -25.96 -2.20
N PHE A 47 -11.03 -27.17 -2.30
CA PHE A 47 -9.60 -27.42 -2.38
C PHE A 47 -8.94 -26.89 -3.66
N PRO A 48 -9.44 -27.16 -4.88
CA PRO A 48 -8.87 -26.58 -6.11
C PRO A 48 -8.99 -25.06 -6.18
N PHE A 49 -10.02 -24.46 -5.55
CA PHE A 49 -10.10 -23.00 -5.42
C PHE A 49 -8.96 -22.45 -4.55
N LEU A 50 -8.75 -23.03 -3.37
CA LEU A 50 -7.68 -22.61 -2.47
C LEU A 50 -6.29 -22.85 -3.09
N PHE A 51 -6.12 -23.97 -3.80
CA PHE A 51 -4.89 -24.26 -4.51
C PHE A 51 -4.61 -23.24 -5.63
N SER A 52 -5.62 -22.93 -6.45
CA SER A 52 -5.45 -21.96 -7.56
C SER A 52 -5.12 -20.55 -7.08
N ILE A 53 -5.77 -20.05 -6.02
CA ILE A 53 -5.47 -18.72 -5.47
C ILE A 53 -4.08 -18.66 -4.82
N CYS A 54 -3.66 -19.74 -4.15
CA CYS A 54 -2.30 -19.84 -3.59
C CYS A 54 -1.23 -19.87 -4.68
N THR A 55 -1.42 -20.66 -5.74
CA THR A 55 -0.49 -20.70 -6.87
C THR A 55 -0.45 -19.36 -7.61
N ALA A 56 -1.60 -18.72 -7.83
CA ALA A 56 -1.66 -17.40 -8.43
C ALA A 56 -0.89 -16.36 -7.59
N ALA A 57 -1.06 -16.37 -6.26
CA ALA A 57 -0.32 -15.48 -5.37
C ALA A 57 1.20 -15.73 -5.42
N MET A 58 1.64 -16.98 -5.46
CA MET A 58 3.05 -17.35 -5.57
C MET A 58 3.68 -16.85 -6.88
N ILE A 59 2.97 -17.02 -8.00
CA ILE A 59 3.41 -16.51 -9.31
C ILE A 59 3.47 -14.98 -9.28
N MET A 60 2.42 -14.32 -8.77
CA MET A 60 2.38 -12.86 -8.70
C MET A 60 3.54 -12.30 -7.88
N ILE A 61 3.84 -12.88 -6.71
CA ILE A 61 4.97 -12.46 -5.88
C ILE A 61 6.31 -12.68 -6.60
N SER A 62 6.44 -13.74 -7.40
CA SER A 62 7.68 -14.03 -8.16
C SER A 62 7.98 -12.98 -9.23
N PHE A 63 6.97 -12.28 -9.76
CA PHE A 63 7.13 -11.18 -10.71
C PHE A 63 7.33 -9.81 -10.03
N VAL A 64 7.17 -9.70 -8.71
CA VAL A 64 7.30 -8.44 -7.99
C VAL A 64 8.76 -8.14 -7.67
N ASP A 65 9.28 -7.08 -8.29
CA ASP A 65 10.61 -6.54 -8.03
C ASP A 65 10.60 -5.64 -6.78
N VAL A 66 11.13 -6.18 -5.69
CA VAL A 66 11.22 -5.52 -4.38
C VAL A 66 12.22 -4.35 -4.42
N GLU A 67 13.27 -4.44 -5.23
CA GLU A 67 14.33 -3.42 -5.28
C GLU A 67 13.83 -2.15 -5.95
N LYS A 68 13.10 -2.26 -7.06
CA LYS A 68 12.41 -1.12 -7.68
C LYS A 68 11.43 -0.44 -6.74
N GLY A 69 10.63 -1.22 -6.02
CA GLY A 69 9.68 -0.68 -5.03
C GLY A 69 10.37 0.15 -3.94
N ARG A 70 11.54 -0.29 -3.49
CA ARG A 70 12.35 0.41 -2.48
C ARG A 70 12.91 1.73 -3.02
N GLU A 71 13.41 1.77 -4.25
CA GLU A 71 13.93 2.99 -4.86
C GLU A 71 12.85 4.05 -5.07
N ASP A 72 11.70 3.64 -5.59
CA ASP A 72 10.59 4.56 -5.84
C ASP A 72 9.99 5.10 -4.53
N GLY A 73 9.92 4.28 -3.48
CA GLY A 73 9.56 4.72 -2.14
C GLY A 73 10.51 5.81 -1.60
N ARG A 74 11.82 5.64 -1.79
CA ARG A 74 12.83 6.64 -1.40
C ARG A 74 12.70 7.94 -2.20
N LYS A 75 12.52 7.86 -3.52
CA LYS A 75 12.32 9.02 -4.40
C LYS A 75 11.06 9.79 -4.01
N PHE A 76 9.97 9.09 -3.68
CA PHE A 76 8.72 9.72 -3.24
C PHE A 76 8.89 10.51 -1.93
N VAL A 77 9.58 9.93 -0.93
CA VAL A 77 9.86 10.61 0.34
C VAL A 77 10.75 11.83 0.14
N GLN A 78 11.80 11.72 -0.68
CA GLN A 78 12.70 12.84 -0.98
C GLN A 78 11.97 13.98 -1.70
N LYS A 79 11.14 13.68 -2.70
CA LYS A 79 10.34 14.67 -3.42
C LYS A 79 9.37 15.40 -2.48
N LYS A 80 8.71 14.68 -1.56
CA LYS A 80 7.82 15.29 -0.54
C LYS A 80 8.58 16.17 0.46
N LYS A 81 9.78 15.76 0.90
CA LYS A 81 10.62 16.58 1.79
C LYS A 81 11.06 17.87 1.11
N MET A 82 11.48 17.81 -0.16
CA MET A 82 11.82 19.00 -0.95
C MET A 82 10.62 19.94 -1.14
N LEU A 83 9.44 19.42 -1.48
CA LEU A 83 8.23 20.23 -1.64
C LEU A 83 7.81 20.92 -0.33
N ARG A 84 7.90 20.24 0.82
CA ARG A 84 7.69 20.90 2.12
C ARG A 84 8.71 22.01 2.35
N GLY A 85 10.00 21.76 2.09
CA GLY A 85 11.06 22.75 2.24
C GLY A 85 10.88 23.98 1.35
N LEU A 86 10.43 23.79 0.11
CA LEU A 86 10.10 24.88 -0.82
C LEU A 86 8.88 25.67 -0.32
N GLY A 87 7.84 24.99 0.15
CA GLY A 87 6.67 25.63 0.76
C GLY A 87 7.06 26.53 1.93
N TYR A 88 7.93 26.04 2.83
CA TYR A 88 8.48 26.86 3.91
C TYR A 88 9.29 28.04 3.38
N ARG A 89 10.24 27.83 2.46
CA ARG A 89 11.09 28.91 1.93
C ARG A 89 10.28 30.02 1.26
N ASN A 90 9.23 29.65 0.54
CA ASN A 90 8.33 30.60 -0.11
C ASN A 90 7.49 31.34 0.94
N GLN A 91 7.05 30.67 2.01
CA GLN A 91 6.30 31.29 3.10
C GLN A 91 7.16 32.27 3.91
N TRP A 92 8.42 31.94 4.23
CA TRP A 92 9.35 32.86 4.88
C TRP A 92 9.69 34.06 4.00
N SER A 93 9.80 33.87 2.68
CA SER A 93 10.00 34.96 1.72
C SER A 93 8.81 35.92 1.71
N ILE A 94 7.57 35.41 1.63
CA ILE A 94 6.36 36.24 1.66
C ILE A 94 6.20 36.94 3.03
N GLN A 95 6.53 36.26 4.13
CA GLN A 95 6.48 36.86 5.47
C GLN A 95 7.52 37.97 5.65
N SER A 96 8.75 37.78 5.14
CA SER A 96 9.79 38.81 5.18
C SER A 96 9.42 40.06 4.39
N VAL A 97 8.80 39.89 3.22
CA VAL A 97 8.29 41.00 2.39
C VAL A 97 7.12 41.72 3.06
N LEU A 98 6.20 40.98 3.70
CA LEU A 98 5.07 41.56 4.44
C LEU A 98 5.47 42.28 5.74
N TYR A 99 6.58 41.88 6.39
CA TYR A 99 7.10 42.53 7.59
C TYR A 99 7.94 43.78 7.32
N GLN A 100 8.27 44.07 6.06
CA GLN A 100 9.14 45.20 5.68
C GLN A 100 8.39 46.50 5.41
N HIS A 101 7.05 46.48 5.45
CA HIS A 101 6.20 47.66 5.42
C HIS A 101 5.28 47.70 6.66
N PRO A 102 5.82 48.14 7.82
CA PRO A 102 4.97 48.57 8.92
C PRO A 102 4.33 49.91 8.54
N TYR A 103 3.00 50.00 8.65
CA TYR A 103 2.35 51.29 8.90
C TYR A 103 2.58 51.66 10.36
#